data_AF-A0A519MIM4-F1
#
_entry.id   AF-A0A519MIM4-F1
#
_cell.length_a   1.000
_cell.length_b   1.000
_cell.length_c   1.000
_cell.angle_alpha   90.00
_cell.angle_beta   90.00
_cell.angle_gamma   90.00
#
_symmetry.space_group_name_H-M   'P 1'
#
loop_
_entity.id
_entity.type
_entity.pdbx_description
1 polymer ?
#
loop_
_entity_poly.entity_id
_entity_poly.type
_entity_poly.pdbx_seq_one_letter_code
_entity_poly.pdbx_strand_id
1 'polypeptide(L)'
;MPIELQIQVMPEVAAKPQLLTEHVARLIKTKPEEIRHVAIIKRSIDARQKSVKVNLKVAVYHNEEYQENKFRLPDYKDVSNNKEVIVIGAGPAGLFAALQLIELGLKPIVLERGKDVQERRRDLKAINRDHIVNEDSNYCYGEGGAGTYSDGKLYTRSKKRGDVDRILELFVAFGAAEDILVEAHPHIGTNKLPKIIKAMREKIIEFGGQVLFDTRVTDILVKNNEVQGVVT
;
A
#
# COMPACT_ATOMS: atom_id res chain seq x y z
N MET A 1 27.35 -11.54 -2.34
CA MET A 1 26.41 -10.41 -2.50
C MET A 1 25.94 -10.41 -3.93
N PRO A 2 24.64 -10.19 -4.18
CA PRO A 2 24.10 -10.24 -5.53
C PRO A 2 24.73 -9.15 -6.41
N ILE A 3 24.94 -9.47 -7.68
CA ILE A 3 25.45 -8.52 -8.68
C ILE A 3 24.28 -7.65 -9.13
N GLU A 4 24.35 -6.35 -8.87
CA GLU A 4 23.33 -5.41 -9.37
C GLU A 4 23.63 -4.96 -10.80
N LEU A 5 22.64 -5.07 -11.69
CA LEU A 5 22.75 -4.64 -13.09
C LEU A 5 21.59 -3.72 -13.47
N GLN A 6 21.88 -2.76 -14.35
CA GLN A 6 20.87 -2.01 -15.09
C GLN A 6 20.88 -2.49 -16.54
N ILE A 7 19.74 -2.98 -17.02
CA ILE A 7 19.61 -3.56 -18.36
C ILE A 7 18.39 -2.99 -19.07
N GLN A 8 18.45 -2.97 -20.40
CA GLN A 8 17.32 -2.62 -21.25
C GLN A 8 17.03 -3.76 -22.21
N VAL A 9 15.83 -4.32 -22.12
CA VAL A 9 15.45 -5.55 -22.85
C VAL A 9 14.13 -5.39 -23.60
N MET A 10 13.83 -6.34 -24.49
CA MET A 10 12.51 -6.46 -25.09
C MET A 10 11.46 -6.82 -24.02
N PRO A 11 10.18 -6.41 -24.18
CA PRO A 11 9.10 -6.81 -23.28
C PRO A 11 9.01 -8.33 -23.09
N GLU A 12 9.23 -9.12 -24.15
CA GLU A 12 9.23 -10.58 -24.07
C GLU A 12 10.31 -11.13 -23.12
N VAL A 13 11.52 -10.58 -23.19
CA VAL A 13 12.63 -10.97 -22.32
C VAL A 13 12.37 -10.54 -20.87
N ALA A 14 11.77 -9.37 -20.65
CA ALA A 14 11.42 -8.91 -19.31
C ALA A 14 10.31 -9.75 -18.65
N ALA A 15 9.38 -10.30 -19.44
CA ALA A 15 8.22 -11.03 -18.94
C ALA A 15 8.50 -12.52 -18.68
N LYS A 16 9.53 -13.10 -19.30
CA LYS A 16 9.85 -14.53 -19.20
C LYS A 16 11.12 -14.74 -18.35
N PRO A 17 11.03 -15.32 -17.13
CA PRO A 17 12.19 -15.51 -16.26
C PRO A 17 13.36 -16.23 -16.92
N GLN A 18 13.09 -17.24 -17.76
CA GLN A 18 14.13 -18.01 -18.46
C GLN A 18 14.93 -17.12 -19.42
N LEU A 19 14.26 -16.31 -20.25
CA LEU A 19 14.91 -15.40 -21.18
C LEU A 19 15.70 -14.31 -20.46
N LEU A 20 15.17 -13.84 -19.33
CA LEU A 20 15.86 -12.86 -18.49
C LEU A 20 17.16 -13.44 -17.92
N THR A 21 17.12 -14.65 -17.38
CA THR A 21 18.30 -15.37 -16.88
C THR A 21 19.34 -15.57 -17.99
N GLU A 22 18.94 -16.01 -19.18
CA GLU A 22 19.84 -16.17 -20.33
C GLU A 22 20.46 -14.84 -20.79
N HIS A 23 19.69 -13.75 -20.75
CA HIS A 23 20.18 -12.43 -21.09
C HIS A 23 21.25 -11.96 -20.08
N VAL A 24 20.96 -12.10 -18.80
CA VAL A 24 21.86 -11.72 -17.71
C VAL A 24 23.13 -12.58 -17.71
N ALA A 25 23.02 -13.89 -17.91
CA ALA A 25 24.16 -14.81 -17.97
C ALA A 25 25.19 -14.39 -19.02
N ARG A 26 24.71 -14.01 -20.22
CA ARG A 26 25.56 -13.50 -21.30
C ARG A 26 26.25 -12.19 -20.93
N LEU A 27 25.56 -11.28 -20.23
CA LEU A 27 26.13 -10.00 -19.82
C LEU A 27 27.27 -10.16 -18.81
N ILE A 28 27.11 -11.06 -17.83
CA ILE A 28 28.13 -11.32 -16.81
C ILE A 28 29.12 -12.43 -17.19
N LYS A 29 29.03 -12.94 -18.44
CA LYS A 29 29.91 -13.99 -18.99
C LYS A 29 29.95 -15.28 -18.16
N THR A 30 28.78 -15.72 -17.69
CA THR A 30 28.61 -17.01 -16.99
C THR A 30 27.59 -17.90 -17.74
N LYS A 31 27.43 -19.14 -17.26
CA LYS A 31 26.40 -20.05 -17.76
C LYS A 31 25.08 -19.84 -17.00
N PRO A 32 23.91 -19.97 -17.65
CA PRO A 32 22.61 -19.77 -16.99
C PRO A 32 22.40 -20.63 -15.74
N GLU A 33 23.00 -21.82 -15.69
CA GLU A 33 22.88 -22.77 -14.57
C GLU A 33 23.58 -22.29 -13.29
N GLU A 34 24.54 -21.38 -13.43
CA GLU A 34 25.22 -20.76 -12.29
C GLU A 34 24.40 -19.61 -11.67
N ILE A 35 23.40 -19.10 -12.39
CA ILE A 35 22.47 -18.09 -11.88
C ILE A 35 21.34 -18.78 -11.13
N ARG A 36 21.34 -18.66 -9.81
CA ARG A 36 20.32 -19.24 -8.94
C ARG A 36 19.01 -18.45 -8.96
N HIS A 37 19.10 -17.12 -9.07
CA HIS A 37 17.93 -16.24 -9.11
C HIS A 37 18.26 -14.88 -9.74
N VAL A 38 17.25 -14.27 -10.38
CA VAL A 38 17.30 -12.89 -10.85
C VAL A 38 16.12 -12.14 -10.24
N ALA A 39 16.37 -11.34 -9.21
CA ALA A 39 15.35 -10.51 -8.59
C ALA A 39 15.23 -9.19 -9.34
N ILE A 40 14.01 -8.82 -9.76
CA ILE A 40 13.76 -7.49 -10.33
C ILE A 40 13.63 -6.51 -9.17
N ILE A 41 14.51 -5.52 -9.12
CA ILE A 41 14.49 -4.46 -8.10
C ILE A 41 13.62 -3.30 -8.59
N LYS A 42 13.75 -2.91 -9.86
CA LYS A 42 12.93 -1.85 -10.48
C LYS A 42 12.61 -2.19 -11.94
N ARG A 43 11.42 -1.80 -12.39
CA ARG A 43 10.91 -1.98 -13.74
C ARG A 43 10.28 -0.69 -14.25
N SER A 44 10.61 -0.29 -15.47
CA SER A 44 9.97 0.82 -16.17
C SER A 44 9.90 0.55 -17.67
N ILE A 45 8.91 1.13 -18.34
CA ILE A 45 8.69 0.97 -19.78
C ILE A 45 9.17 2.23 -20.50
N ASP A 46 9.99 2.06 -21.53
CA ASP A 46 10.34 3.10 -22.49
C ASP A 46 9.56 2.86 -23.80
N ALA A 47 8.52 3.66 -23.98
CA ALA A 47 7.64 3.64 -25.15
C ALA A 47 7.81 4.88 -26.04
N ARG A 48 8.94 5.60 -25.93
CA ARG A 48 9.20 6.83 -26.72
C ARG A 48 9.53 6.54 -28.18
N GLN A 49 10.04 5.35 -28.48
CA GLN A 49 10.40 4.91 -29.83
C GLN A 49 9.45 3.82 -30.33
N LYS A 50 9.50 3.55 -31.64
CA LYS A 50 8.68 2.50 -32.29
C LYS A 50 8.87 1.12 -31.65
N SER A 51 10.11 0.79 -31.24
CA SER A 51 10.40 -0.42 -30.48
C SER A 51 10.27 -0.13 -29.00
N VAL A 52 9.22 -0.65 -28.35
CA VAL A 52 9.06 -0.58 -26.90
C VAL A 52 10.18 -1.37 -26.22
N LYS A 53 10.75 -0.79 -25.16
CA LYS A 53 11.80 -1.39 -24.33
C LYS A 53 11.37 -1.40 -22.87
N VAL A 54 11.91 -2.32 -22.10
CA VAL A 54 11.74 -2.35 -20.63
C VAL A 54 13.12 -2.12 -20.00
N ASN A 55 13.22 -1.11 -19.14
CA ASN A 55 14.40 -0.88 -18.32
C ASN A 55 14.22 -1.61 -16.99
N LEU A 56 15.18 -2.46 -16.65
CA LEU A 56 15.18 -3.22 -15.41
C LEU A 56 16.43 -2.87 -14.59
N LYS A 57 16.24 -2.69 -13.29
CA LYS A 57 17.32 -2.87 -12.31
C LYS A 57 17.13 -4.26 -11.71
N VAL A 58 18.14 -5.12 -11.78
CA VAL A 58 18.07 -6.51 -11.29
C VAL A 58 19.20 -6.80 -10.30
N ALA A 59 18.92 -7.65 -9.31
CA ALA A 59 19.90 -8.30 -8.45
C ALA A 59 20.07 -9.75 -8.92
N VAL A 60 21.30 -10.10 -9.29
CA VAL A 60 21.65 -11.41 -9.84
C VAL A 60 22.37 -12.22 -8.77
N TYR A 61 21.77 -13.34 -8.38
CA TYR A 61 22.31 -14.27 -7.39
C TYR A 61 23.10 -15.35 -8.13
N HIS A 62 24.41 -15.12 -8.28
CA HIS A 62 25.34 -16.03 -8.96
C HIS A 62 25.99 -16.95 -7.93
N ASN A 63 25.75 -18.27 -8.04
CA ASN A 63 26.19 -19.28 -7.08
C ASN A 63 25.83 -18.99 -5.60
N GLU A 64 24.90 -18.07 -5.37
CA GLU A 64 24.40 -17.69 -4.04
C GLU A 64 22.93 -18.08 -3.94
N GLU A 65 22.49 -18.49 -2.75
CA GLU A 65 21.08 -18.76 -2.52
C GLU A 65 20.28 -17.45 -2.45
N TYR A 66 19.11 -17.47 -3.08
CA TYR A 66 18.11 -16.42 -2.91
C TYR A 66 17.19 -16.79 -1.76
N GLN A 67 17.09 -15.88 -0.79
CA GLN A 67 16.08 -15.96 0.25
C GLN A 67 14.94 -15.03 -0.12
N GLU A 68 13.76 -15.59 -0.30
CA GLU A 68 12.55 -14.83 -0.58
C GLU A 68 12.19 -13.96 0.63
N ASN A 69 12.16 -12.64 0.42
CA ASN A 69 11.71 -11.70 1.44
C ASN A 69 10.21 -11.84 1.63
N LYS A 70 9.79 -12.47 2.73
CA LYS A 70 8.38 -12.45 3.13
C LYS A 70 8.06 -11.09 3.73
N PHE A 71 7.24 -10.29 3.06
CA PHE A 71 6.72 -9.04 3.58
C PHE A 71 5.78 -9.31 4.75
N ARG A 72 6.30 -9.18 5.97
CA ARG A 72 5.56 -9.44 7.21
C ARG A 72 5.03 -8.14 7.78
N LEU A 73 3.87 -8.23 8.41
CA LEU A 73 3.37 -7.15 9.25
C LEU A 73 4.33 -6.95 10.45
N PRO A 74 4.48 -5.71 10.93
CA PRO A 74 5.12 -5.42 12.21
C PRO A 74 4.54 -6.26 13.35
N ASP A 75 5.35 -6.50 14.37
CA ASP A 75 4.90 -7.14 15.60
C ASP A 75 4.08 -6.13 16.43
N TYR A 76 2.80 -6.03 16.10
CA TYR A 76 1.86 -5.19 16.81
C TYR A 76 1.61 -5.77 18.21
N LYS A 77 1.56 -4.89 19.22
CA LYS A 77 1.24 -5.27 20.60
C LYS A 77 -0.19 -4.87 20.91
N ASP A 78 -0.84 -5.63 21.80
CA ASP A 78 -2.16 -5.24 22.30
C ASP A 78 -2.05 -3.93 23.09
N VAL A 79 -2.79 -2.92 22.65
CA VAL A 79 -2.84 -1.59 23.24
C VAL A 79 -4.20 -1.28 23.90
N SER A 80 -5.05 -2.28 24.12
CA SER A 80 -6.43 -2.09 24.62
C SER A 80 -6.56 -1.24 25.89
N ASN A 81 -5.53 -1.29 26.76
CA ASN A 81 -5.48 -0.57 28.05
C ASN A 81 -4.50 0.62 28.05
N ASN A 82 -3.98 1.01 26.88
CA ASN A 82 -2.97 2.06 26.77
C ASN A 82 -3.62 3.43 26.55
N LYS A 83 -2.79 4.48 26.57
CA LYS A 83 -3.24 5.86 26.34
C LYS A 83 -3.91 6.00 24.98
N GLU A 84 -5.10 6.59 24.98
CA GLU A 84 -5.94 6.79 23.80
C GLU A 84 -5.48 7.99 22.96
N VAL A 85 -5.57 7.84 21.64
CA VAL A 85 -5.28 8.89 20.65
C VAL A 85 -6.38 8.88 19.59
N ILE A 86 -7.05 10.02 19.43
CA ILE A 86 -8.12 10.17 18.43
C ILE A 86 -7.50 10.43 17.05
N VAL A 87 -7.97 9.68 16.05
CA VAL A 87 -7.63 9.83 14.64
C VAL A 87 -8.91 10.16 13.88
N ILE A 88 -8.95 11.32 13.22
CA ILE A 88 -10.14 11.75 12.47
C ILE A 88 -9.95 11.38 10.99
N GLY A 89 -10.81 10.49 10.50
CA GLY A 89 -10.84 9.96 9.13
C GLY A 89 -10.18 8.59 9.01
N ALA A 90 -10.84 7.65 8.35
CA ALA A 90 -10.33 6.30 8.03
C ALA A 90 -9.78 6.21 6.60
N GLY A 91 -9.24 7.32 6.06
CA GLY A 91 -8.47 7.32 4.81
C GLY A 91 -7.08 6.69 4.96
N PRO A 92 -6.25 6.64 3.90
CA PRO A 92 -4.91 6.06 3.98
C PRO A 92 -4.07 6.67 5.10
N ALA A 93 -4.07 8.00 5.23
CA ALA A 93 -3.33 8.68 6.29
C ALA A 93 -3.79 8.27 7.70
N GLY A 94 -5.10 8.19 7.93
CA GLY A 94 -5.65 7.80 9.23
C GLY A 94 -5.40 6.34 9.58
N LEU A 95 -5.54 5.43 8.61
CA LEU A 95 -5.28 4.01 8.81
C LEU A 95 -3.79 3.73 9.10
N PHE A 96 -2.87 4.34 8.34
CA PHE A 96 -1.45 4.21 8.64
C PHE A 96 -1.05 4.90 9.94
N ALA A 97 -1.66 6.04 10.29
CA ALA A 97 -1.45 6.67 11.59
C ALA A 97 -1.91 5.75 12.74
N ALA A 98 -3.07 5.11 12.62
CA ALA A 98 -3.57 4.16 13.62
C ALA A 98 -2.64 2.96 13.80
N LEU A 99 -2.17 2.34 12.71
CA LEU A 99 -1.18 1.26 12.79
C LEU A 99 0.12 1.72 13.44
N GLN A 100 0.60 2.92 13.10
CA GLN A 100 1.81 3.49 13.71
C GLN A 100 1.64 3.77 15.20
N LEU A 101 0.46 4.23 15.63
CA LEU A 101 0.14 4.44 17.05
C LEU A 101 0.22 3.13 17.83
N ILE A 102 -0.28 2.03 17.26
CA ILE A 102 -0.18 0.70 17.88
C ILE A 102 1.29 0.27 18.04
N GLU A 103 2.13 0.48 17.01
CA GLU A 103 3.59 0.21 17.12
C GLU A 103 4.27 1.03 18.23
N LEU A 104 3.76 2.23 18.49
CA LEU A 104 4.24 3.12 19.57
C LEU A 104 3.60 2.80 20.93
N GLY A 105 2.75 1.79 21.02
CA GLY A 105 2.07 1.40 22.26
C GLY A 105 0.94 2.35 22.66
N LEU A 106 0.30 3.01 21.71
CA LEU A 106 -0.84 3.92 21.92
C LEU A 106 -2.10 3.32 21.32
N LYS A 107 -3.25 3.54 21.97
CA LYS A 107 -4.55 3.04 21.52
C LYS A 107 -5.19 4.02 20.53
N PRO A 108 -5.26 3.73 19.23
CA PRO A 108 -5.95 4.61 18.29
C PRO A 108 -7.47 4.46 18.41
N ILE A 109 -8.20 5.59 18.40
CA ILE A 109 -9.66 5.65 18.20
C ILE A 109 -9.90 6.40 16.89
N VAL A 110 -10.19 5.65 15.83
CA VAL A 110 -10.43 6.19 14.49
C VAL A 110 -11.90 6.54 14.33
N LEU A 111 -12.20 7.79 14.00
CA LEU A 111 -13.55 8.30 13.76
C LEU A 111 -13.71 8.56 12.26
N GLU A 112 -14.66 7.88 11.61
CA GLU A 112 -14.95 8.07 10.19
C GLU A 112 -16.41 8.46 10.00
N ARG A 113 -16.64 9.54 9.26
CA ARG A 113 -17.99 10.06 9.00
C ARG A 113 -18.81 9.13 8.11
N GLY A 114 -18.16 8.43 7.18
CA GLY A 114 -18.84 7.49 6.30
C GLY A 114 -18.86 6.07 6.83
N LYS A 115 -19.34 5.16 5.98
CA LYS A 115 -19.54 3.76 6.33
C LYS A 115 -18.32 2.89 6.08
N ASP A 116 -18.37 1.67 6.61
CA ASP A 116 -17.44 0.62 6.22
C ASP A 116 -17.52 0.30 4.72
N VAL A 117 -16.49 -0.34 4.19
CA VAL A 117 -16.33 -0.59 2.75
C VAL A 117 -17.43 -1.48 2.15
N GLN A 118 -18.08 -2.35 2.92
CA GLN A 118 -19.16 -3.19 2.42
C GLN A 118 -20.45 -2.40 2.28
N GLU A 119 -20.81 -1.63 3.30
CA GLU A 119 -22.01 -0.80 3.28
C GLU A 119 -21.89 0.38 2.32
N ARG A 120 -20.72 1.05 2.31
CA ARG A 120 -20.39 2.13 1.37
C ARG A 120 -20.57 1.72 -0.08
N ARG A 121 -20.28 0.45 -0.43
CA ARG A 121 -20.51 -0.07 -1.79
C ARG A 121 -21.97 0.03 -2.24
N ARG A 122 -22.93 -0.09 -1.32
CA ARG A 122 -24.36 0.04 -1.61
C ARG A 122 -24.71 1.50 -1.92
N ASP A 123 -24.16 2.43 -1.15
CA ASP A 123 -24.35 3.86 -1.39
C ASP A 123 -23.74 4.28 -2.73
N LEU A 124 -22.54 3.79 -3.08
CA LEU A 124 -21.95 4.02 -4.40
C LEU A 124 -22.81 3.46 -5.54
N LYS A 125 -23.46 2.31 -5.35
CA LYS A 125 -24.39 1.77 -6.33
C LYS A 125 -25.60 2.71 -6.52
N ALA A 126 -26.14 3.26 -5.43
CA ALA A 126 -27.26 4.22 -5.49
C ALA A 126 -26.88 5.49 -6.25
N ILE A 127 -25.64 5.99 -6.08
CA ILE A 127 -25.14 7.14 -6.86
C ILE A 127 -25.18 6.84 -8.37
N ASN A 128 -24.68 5.67 -8.77
CA ASN A 128 -24.55 5.33 -10.19
C ASN A 128 -25.87 4.94 -10.86
N ARG A 129 -26.75 4.25 -10.13
CA ARG A 129 -28.01 3.71 -10.68
C ARG A 129 -29.19 4.65 -10.48
N ASP A 130 -29.27 5.23 -9.29
CA ASP A 130 -30.46 5.96 -8.83
C ASP A 130 -30.21 7.48 -8.76
N HIS A 131 -28.96 7.93 -9.00
CA HIS A 131 -28.52 9.32 -8.90
C HIS A 131 -28.75 9.94 -7.51
N ILE A 132 -28.82 9.10 -6.47
CA ILE A 132 -28.97 9.52 -5.08
C ILE A 132 -27.58 9.55 -4.44
N VAL A 133 -27.20 10.70 -3.90
CA VAL A 133 -25.93 10.90 -3.21
C VAL A 133 -26.17 10.98 -1.71
N ASN A 134 -25.58 10.07 -0.96
CA ASN A 134 -25.46 10.20 0.49
C ASN A 134 -24.27 11.14 0.80
N GLU A 135 -24.52 12.20 1.56
CA GLU A 135 -23.51 13.23 1.88
C GLU A 135 -22.37 12.73 2.77
N ASP A 136 -22.57 11.65 3.54
CA ASP A 136 -21.56 11.03 4.40
C ASP A 136 -20.94 9.77 3.82
N SER A 137 -21.57 9.12 2.85
CA SER A 137 -21.10 7.86 2.29
C SER A 137 -21.12 7.91 0.77
N ASN A 138 -19.96 8.24 0.18
CA ASN A 138 -19.81 8.48 -1.25
C ASN A 138 -18.36 8.20 -1.69
N TYR A 139 -17.97 8.65 -2.89
CA TYR A 139 -16.60 8.43 -3.40
C TYR A 139 -15.52 9.08 -2.54
N CYS A 140 -15.83 10.11 -1.76
CA CYS A 140 -14.88 10.81 -0.91
C CYS A 140 -14.85 10.27 0.53
N TYR A 141 -16.01 9.91 1.07
CA TYR A 141 -16.19 9.62 2.51
C TYR A 141 -16.55 8.17 2.80
N GLY A 142 -16.05 7.66 3.93
CA GLY A 142 -16.13 6.26 4.37
C GLY A 142 -14.77 5.54 4.35
N GLU A 143 -14.79 4.25 4.68
CA GLU A 143 -13.57 3.46 4.93
C GLU A 143 -12.58 3.49 3.75
N GLY A 144 -11.31 3.79 4.06
CA GLY A 144 -10.20 4.03 3.12
C GLY A 144 -10.31 5.33 2.32
N GLY A 145 -11.27 6.20 2.65
CA GLY A 145 -11.43 7.55 2.10
C GLY A 145 -11.59 7.57 0.58
N ALA A 146 -11.05 8.60 -0.07
CA ALA A 146 -11.10 8.77 -1.52
C ALA A 146 -10.28 7.71 -2.30
N GLY A 147 -9.40 6.97 -1.62
CA GLY A 147 -8.53 5.99 -2.26
C GLY A 147 -9.22 4.67 -2.61
N THR A 148 -10.17 4.21 -1.77
CA THR A 148 -10.72 2.85 -1.81
C THR A 148 -11.30 2.43 -3.15
N TYR A 149 -12.06 3.31 -3.79
CA TYR A 149 -12.71 3.05 -5.08
C TYR A 149 -12.04 3.81 -6.23
N SER A 150 -10.72 3.92 -6.18
CA SER A 150 -9.88 4.49 -7.24
C SER A 150 -9.07 3.40 -7.95
N ASP A 151 -8.34 3.77 -9.00
CA ASP A 151 -7.34 2.90 -9.65
C ASP A 151 -6.18 2.52 -8.69
N GLY A 152 -6.04 3.22 -7.56
CA GLY A 152 -5.05 2.90 -6.54
C GLY A 152 -3.63 3.16 -6.99
N LYS A 153 -3.43 4.22 -7.80
CA LYS A 153 -2.10 4.66 -8.26
C LYS A 153 -1.28 5.14 -7.07
N LEU A 154 -0.10 4.56 -6.90
CA LEU A 154 0.81 4.85 -5.81
C LEU A 154 2.00 5.64 -6.35
N TYR A 155 1.84 6.96 -6.49
CA TYR A 155 2.95 7.82 -6.89
C TYR A 155 3.14 8.96 -5.90
N THR A 156 4.40 9.24 -5.58
CA THR A 156 4.78 10.42 -4.79
C THR A 156 5.86 11.19 -5.52
N ARG A 157 5.71 12.50 -5.54
CA ARG A 157 6.75 13.42 -6.06
C ARG A 157 7.79 13.77 -4.99
N SER A 158 7.56 13.34 -3.74
CA SER A 158 8.41 13.66 -2.61
C SER A 158 9.27 12.47 -2.22
N LYS A 159 10.58 12.58 -2.46
CA LYS A 159 11.59 11.60 -2.03
C LYS A 159 12.22 11.94 -0.68
N LYS A 160 11.82 13.05 -0.04
CA LYS A 160 12.44 13.59 1.19
C LYS A 160 11.56 13.49 2.44
N ARG A 161 10.34 12.94 2.34
CA ARG A 161 9.29 13.07 3.38
C ARG A 161 8.89 11.74 4.04
N GLY A 162 9.83 10.81 4.16
CA GLY A 162 9.62 9.54 4.84
C GLY A 162 9.91 8.34 3.97
N ASP A 163 9.77 7.17 4.58
CA ASP A 163 10.03 5.87 3.98
C ASP A 163 8.81 5.40 3.17
N VAL A 164 8.88 5.60 1.86
CA VAL A 164 7.83 5.16 0.93
C VAL A 164 7.86 3.65 0.76
N ASP A 165 9.04 3.04 0.84
CA ASP A 165 9.22 1.62 0.61
C ASP A 165 8.50 0.82 1.70
N ARG A 166 8.62 1.25 2.98
CA ARG A 166 7.84 0.68 4.09
C ARG A 166 6.33 0.68 3.83
N ILE A 167 5.78 1.75 3.25
CA ILE A 167 4.33 1.84 2.97
C ILE A 167 3.93 0.84 1.88
N LEU A 168 4.75 0.68 0.85
CA LEU A 168 4.52 -0.30 -0.21
C LEU A 168 4.61 -1.73 0.35
N GLU A 169 5.61 -2.02 1.19
CA GLU A 169 5.78 -3.31 1.84
C GLU A 169 4.58 -3.67 2.74
N LEU A 170 4.07 -2.70 3.50
CA LEU A 170 2.86 -2.89 4.31
C LEU A 170 1.66 -3.20 3.42
N PHE A 171 1.48 -2.50 2.29
CA PHE A 171 0.40 -2.84 1.36
C PHE A 171 0.52 -4.28 0.85
N VAL A 172 1.72 -4.74 0.51
CA VAL A 172 1.96 -6.14 0.11
C VAL A 172 1.64 -7.09 1.27
N ALA A 173 2.08 -6.78 2.49
CA ALA A 173 1.78 -7.58 3.68
C ALA A 173 0.27 -7.67 3.98
N PHE A 174 -0.52 -6.65 3.60
CA PHE A 174 -1.99 -6.66 3.66
C PHE A 174 -2.68 -7.26 2.41
N GLY A 175 -1.92 -7.77 1.44
CA GLY A 175 -2.44 -8.52 0.28
C GLY A 175 -2.42 -7.78 -1.06
N ALA A 176 -1.68 -6.68 -1.19
CA ALA A 176 -1.35 -6.12 -2.51
C ALA A 176 -0.38 -7.04 -3.27
N ALA A 177 -0.32 -6.89 -4.59
CA ALA A 177 0.64 -7.64 -5.41
C ALA A 177 2.05 -7.09 -5.21
N GLU A 178 3.05 -7.97 -5.14
CA GLU A 178 4.47 -7.60 -5.00
C GLU A 178 4.99 -6.71 -6.13
N ASP A 179 4.34 -6.75 -7.30
CA ASP A 179 4.64 -5.88 -8.43
C ASP A 179 4.64 -4.38 -8.05
N ILE A 180 3.90 -3.96 -7.01
CA ILE A 180 3.88 -2.55 -6.59
C ILE A 180 5.24 -2.06 -6.05
N LEU A 181 6.12 -2.97 -5.64
CA LEU A 181 7.46 -2.66 -5.13
C LEU A 181 8.47 -2.42 -6.24
N VAL A 182 8.25 -3.04 -7.40
CA VAL A 182 9.21 -3.01 -8.51
C VAL A 182 8.80 -2.04 -9.61
N GLU A 183 7.50 -1.80 -9.78
CA GLU A 183 6.98 -0.91 -10.83
C GLU A 183 7.33 0.56 -10.58
N ALA A 184 7.76 1.26 -11.62
CA ALA A 184 8.03 2.71 -11.55
C ALA A 184 6.74 3.54 -11.35
N HIS A 185 5.60 3.03 -11.82
CA HIS A 185 4.28 3.64 -11.63
C HIS A 185 3.30 2.59 -11.09
N PRO A 186 3.43 2.23 -9.80
CA PRO A 186 2.68 1.13 -9.23
C PRO A 186 1.20 1.50 -9.03
N HIS A 187 0.34 0.48 -9.13
CA HIS A 187 -1.08 0.60 -8.80
C HIS A 187 -1.59 -0.71 -8.20
N ILE A 188 -2.52 -0.61 -7.25
CA ILE A 188 -3.13 -1.78 -6.59
C ILE A 188 -4.37 -2.28 -7.34
N GLY A 189 -5.12 -1.35 -7.96
CA GLY A 189 -6.39 -1.61 -8.60
C GLY A 189 -7.59 -1.61 -7.64
N THR A 190 -8.73 -1.16 -8.16
CA THR A 190 -9.97 -0.89 -7.41
C THR A 190 -10.57 -2.12 -6.73
N ASN A 191 -10.40 -3.31 -7.31
CA ASN A 191 -11.01 -4.54 -6.75
C ASN A 191 -10.25 -5.09 -5.54
N LYS A 192 -8.97 -4.73 -5.37
CA LYS A 192 -8.12 -5.22 -4.28
C LYS A 192 -8.14 -4.29 -3.08
N LEU A 193 -8.16 -2.97 -3.32
CA LEU A 193 -8.13 -1.95 -2.27
C LEU A 193 -9.19 -2.15 -1.18
N PRO A 194 -10.49 -2.39 -1.49
CA PRO A 194 -11.50 -2.67 -0.46
C PRO A 194 -11.12 -3.78 0.51
N LYS A 195 -10.49 -4.86 0.03
CA LYS A 195 -10.08 -5.99 0.87
C LYS A 195 -8.88 -5.62 1.73
N ILE A 196 -7.90 -4.93 1.15
CA ILE A 196 -6.70 -4.47 1.85
C ILE A 196 -7.06 -3.50 2.97
N ILE A 197 -7.88 -2.50 2.66
CA ILE A 197 -8.38 -1.50 3.63
C ILE A 197 -9.14 -2.19 4.77
N LYS A 198 -10.02 -3.14 4.45
CA LYS A 198 -10.74 -3.93 5.45
C LYS A 198 -9.78 -4.70 6.36
N ALA A 199 -8.74 -5.32 5.79
CA ALA A 199 -7.73 -6.07 6.54
C ALA A 199 -6.91 -5.15 7.47
N MET A 200 -6.60 -3.93 7.03
CA MET A 200 -5.95 -2.92 7.88
C MET A 200 -6.82 -2.54 9.07
N ARG A 201 -8.13 -2.29 8.87
CA ARG A 201 -9.07 -2.04 9.98
C ARG A 201 -9.15 -3.22 10.93
N GLU A 202 -9.33 -4.43 10.41
CA GLU A 202 -9.42 -5.65 11.23
C GLU A 202 -8.17 -5.81 12.09
N LYS A 203 -6.99 -5.50 11.53
CA LYS A 203 -5.72 -5.50 12.28
C LYS A 203 -5.65 -4.43 13.36
N ILE A 204 -6.15 -3.22 13.10
CA ILE A 204 -6.23 -2.16 14.12
C ILE A 204 -7.10 -2.61 15.31
N ILE A 205 -8.26 -3.23 15.02
CA ILE A 205 -9.20 -3.71 16.04
C ILE A 205 -8.60 -4.89 16.82
N GLU A 206 -7.97 -5.84 16.13
CA GLU A 206 -7.33 -7.02 16.72
C GLU A 206 -6.31 -6.65 17.80
N PHE A 207 -5.59 -5.54 17.62
CA PHE A 207 -4.57 -5.08 18.56
C PHE A 207 -5.06 -4.00 19.53
N GLY A 208 -6.38 -3.87 19.73
CA GLY A 208 -6.97 -3.04 20.79
C GLY A 208 -7.33 -1.61 20.38
N GLY A 209 -7.12 -1.25 19.12
CA GLY A 209 -7.63 -0.01 18.53
C GLY A 209 -9.15 -0.05 18.31
N GLN A 210 -9.73 1.11 18.04
CA GLN A 210 -11.16 1.25 17.72
C GLN A 210 -11.34 1.98 16.40
N VAL A 211 -12.36 1.58 15.63
CA VAL A 211 -12.77 2.27 14.39
C VAL A 211 -14.28 2.45 14.43
N LEU A 212 -14.74 3.69 14.52
CA LEU A 212 -16.13 4.09 14.62
C LEU A 212 -16.56 4.73 13.30
N PHE A 213 -17.46 4.05 12.58
CA PHE A 213 -18.07 4.55 11.35
C PHE A 213 -19.32 5.37 11.65
N ASP A 214 -19.85 6.06 10.63
CA ASP A 214 -21.02 6.94 10.75
C ASP A 214 -20.86 7.97 11.90
N THR A 215 -19.61 8.39 12.14
CA THR A 215 -19.22 9.23 13.28
C THR A 215 -18.51 10.48 12.76
N ARG A 216 -19.28 11.51 12.43
CA ARG A 216 -18.76 12.76 11.87
C ARG A 216 -18.31 13.71 12.98
N VAL A 217 -17.01 13.96 13.09
CA VAL A 217 -16.52 15.03 13.97
C VAL A 217 -16.99 16.40 13.45
N THR A 218 -17.69 17.16 14.29
CA THR A 218 -18.22 18.50 13.97
C THR A 218 -17.44 19.64 14.62
N ASP A 219 -16.72 19.37 15.72
CA ASP A 219 -15.95 20.39 16.43
C ASP A 219 -14.77 19.80 17.21
N ILE A 220 -13.79 20.64 17.54
CA ILE A 220 -12.62 20.29 18.36
C ILE A 220 -12.70 21.08 19.66
N LEU A 221 -12.72 20.38 20.79
CA LEU A 221 -12.77 21.00 22.11
C LEU A 221 -11.37 21.50 22.49
N VAL A 222 -11.21 22.81 22.61
CA VAL A 222 -9.94 23.46 22.96
C VAL A 222 -10.09 24.24 24.26
N LYS A 223 -9.16 24.03 25.20
CA LYS A 223 -9.06 24.80 26.46
C LYS A 223 -7.60 25.13 26.72
N ASN A 224 -7.31 26.39 27.06
CA ASN A 224 -5.94 26.86 27.34
C ASN A 224 -4.93 26.56 26.20
N ASN A 225 -5.34 26.72 24.94
CA ASN A 225 -4.56 26.35 23.74
C ASN A 225 -4.18 24.86 23.63
N GLU A 226 -4.87 23.97 24.36
CA GLU A 226 -4.70 22.52 24.28
C GLU A 226 -5.99 21.84 23.82
N VAL A 227 -5.86 20.85 22.94
CA VAL A 227 -6.98 20.00 22.51
C VAL A 227 -7.35 19.05 23.64
N GLN A 228 -8.61 19.08 24.07
CA GLN A 228 -9.17 18.25 25.14
C GLN A 228 -10.05 17.11 24.61
N GLY A 229 -10.51 17.20 23.36
CA GLY A 229 -11.38 16.21 22.76
C GLY A 229 -12.03 16.69 21.46
N VAL A 230 -13.06 15.98 21.02
CA VAL A 230 -13.83 16.28 19.81
C VAL A 230 -15.33 16.14 20.09
N VAL A 231 -16.15 16.79 19.27
CA VAL A 231 -17.61 16.63 19.23
C VAL A 231 -17.97 15.86 17.96
N THR A 232 -18.83 14.84 18.08
CA THR A 232 -19.28 13.97 16.98
C THR A 232 -20.79 13.94 16.87
#